data_AF-A0A9W6FRE0-F1
#
_entry.id   AF-A0A9W6FRE0-F1
#
_cell.length_a   1.000
_cell.length_b   1.000
_cell.length_c   1.000
_cell.angle_alpha   90.00
_cell.angle_beta   90.00
_cell.angle_gamma   90.00
#
_symmetry.space_group_name_H-M   'P 1'
#
loop_
_entity.id
_entity.type
_entity.pdbx_description
1 polymer ?
#
loop_
_entity_poly.entity_id
_entity_poly.type
_entity_poly.pdbx_seq_one_letter_code
_entity_poly.pdbx_strand_id
1 'polypeptide(L)'
;MKEFSTEGANVACCIRLSLMGMSGSGKSYWSRKLEESGFQRFCCDDLIALKLGAELRRPDGTLMGMGEWMGFPYDPHYRERESKYLACEIKVLEEILEYLESAEHEDKNIVVDTTGSVIYTGETILERLRTQTTIVHLSTPPEVQEQMFRAYVARPTPLLWRDLFDRKPSETDAQALTRCYANLLTRREKLYAAYAAVEIGYFRRRQKGFTVEEMLSEIRSKRR
;
A
#
# COMPACT_ATOMS: atom_id res chain seq x y z
N MET A 1 -52.37 19.42 18.34
CA MET A 1 -51.69 18.37 17.56
C MET A 1 -50.48 19.01 16.90
N LYS A 2 -49.29 18.79 17.44
CA LYS A 2 -48.02 19.15 16.79
C LYS A 2 -47.40 17.84 16.33
N GLU A 3 -47.33 17.66 15.03
CA GLU A 3 -46.58 16.56 14.42
C GLU A 3 -45.10 16.78 14.71
N PHE A 4 -44.48 15.84 15.43
CA PHE A 4 -43.04 15.70 15.50
C PHE A 4 -42.61 14.91 14.27
N SER A 5 -42.06 15.60 13.28
CA SER A 5 -41.32 14.97 12.19
C SER A 5 -39.99 14.46 12.74
N THR A 6 -39.89 13.16 12.98
CA THR A 6 -38.60 12.48 13.12
C THR A 6 -38.01 12.27 11.73
N GLU A 7 -37.31 13.28 11.21
CA GLU A 7 -36.30 13.04 10.18
C GLU A 7 -35.14 12.31 10.86
N GLY A 8 -35.17 10.99 10.76
CA GLY A 8 -33.99 10.18 11.02
C GLY A 8 -32.93 10.62 10.02
N ALA A 9 -31.96 11.41 10.49
CA ALA A 9 -30.74 11.69 9.76
C ALA A 9 -30.13 10.34 9.39
N ASN A 10 -30.24 9.99 8.12
CA ASN A 10 -29.56 8.84 7.56
C ASN A 10 -28.08 9.18 7.67
N VAL A 11 -27.43 8.72 8.76
CA VAL A 11 -26.00 8.93 8.97
C VAL A 11 -25.34 8.25 7.78
N ALA A 12 -24.90 9.06 6.83
CA ALA A 12 -24.19 8.57 5.68
C ALA A 12 -22.92 7.90 6.22
N CYS A 13 -22.93 6.57 6.25
CA CYS A 13 -21.83 5.80 6.81
C CYS A 13 -20.53 6.22 6.11
N CYS A 14 -19.57 6.71 6.89
CA CYS A 14 -18.33 7.25 6.35
C CYS A 14 -17.49 6.13 5.72
N ILE A 15 -16.71 6.51 4.72
CA ILE A 15 -15.98 5.56 3.90
C ILE A 15 -14.53 5.50 4.35
N ARG A 16 -14.12 4.32 4.79
CA ARG A 16 -12.74 4.01 5.14
C ARG A 16 -12.16 3.03 4.14
N LEU A 17 -11.07 3.40 3.47
CA LEU A 17 -10.43 2.62 2.42
C LEU A 17 -8.97 2.34 2.76
N SER A 18 -8.48 1.16 2.38
CA SER A 18 -7.05 0.88 2.30
C SER A 18 -6.68 0.52 0.87
N LEU A 19 -5.78 1.28 0.25
CA LEU A 19 -5.33 1.01 -1.11
C LEU A 19 -4.16 0.04 -1.07
N MET A 20 -4.27 -1.08 -1.77
CA MET A 20 -3.29 -2.15 -1.80
C MET A 20 -2.86 -2.45 -3.24
N GLY A 21 -1.61 -2.87 -3.45
CA GLY A 21 -1.07 -3.20 -4.76
C GLY A 21 0.42 -2.94 -4.88
N MET A 22 1.00 -3.35 -6.01
CA MET A 22 2.44 -3.18 -6.27
C MET A 22 2.90 -1.72 -6.24
N SER A 23 4.20 -1.50 -6.01
CA SER A 23 4.79 -0.18 -6.23
C SER A 23 4.53 0.28 -7.67
N GLY A 24 4.15 1.54 -7.86
CA GLY A 24 3.75 2.08 -9.17
C GLY A 24 2.33 1.72 -9.63
N SER A 25 1.53 0.96 -8.87
CA SER A 25 0.15 0.62 -9.25
C SER A 25 -0.83 1.82 -9.24
N GLY A 26 -0.40 2.95 -8.68
CA GLY A 26 -1.17 4.19 -8.60
C GLY A 26 -1.82 4.46 -7.23
N LYS A 27 -1.45 3.73 -6.18
CA LYS A 27 -2.00 3.93 -4.82
C LYS A 27 -1.88 5.39 -4.37
N SER A 28 -0.68 5.95 -4.36
CA SER A 28 -0.44 7.34 -3.95
C SER A 28 -1.10 8.38 -4.83
N TYR A 29 -1.31 8.08 -6.12
CA TYR A 29 -2.10 8.97 -6.98
C TYR A 29 -3.57 9.01 -6.54
N TRP A 30 -4.18 7.83 -6.36
CA TRP A 30 -5.60 7.73 -6.02
C TRP A 30 -5.93 8.19 -4.62
N SER A 31 -5.05 7.92 -3.66
CA SER A 31 -5.23 8.36 -2.29
C SER A 31 -5.00 9.86 -2.11
N ARG A 32 -4.14 10.51 -2.92
CA ARG A 32 -4.11 11.99 -3.02
C ARG A 32 -5.37 12.56 -3.66
N LYS A 33 -5.88 11.92 -4.71
CA LYS A 33 -7.15 12.33 -5.32
C LYS A 33 -8.32 12.25 -4.33
N LEU A 34 -8.36 11.20 -3.50
CA LEU A 34 -9.33 11.07 -2.42
C LEU A 34 -9.14 12.16 -1.35
N GLU A 35 -7.90 12.48 -0.99
CA GLU A 35 -7.57 13.58 -0.07
C GLU A 35 -8.07 14.93 -0.59
N GLU A 36 -7.82 15.24 -1.86
CA GLU A 36 -8.34 16.43 -2.55
C GLU A 36 -9.88 16.49 -2.54
N SER A 37 -10.55 15.33 -2.46
CA SER A 37 -12.01 15.20 -2.32
C SER A 37 -12.50 15.17 -0.86
N GLY A 38 -11.65 15.44 0.12
CA GLY A 38 -12.02 15.58 1.53
C GLY A 38 -11.80 14.33 2.40
N PHE A 39 -11.08 13.31 1.91
CA PHE A 39 -10.65 12.20 2.75
C PHE A 39 -9.45 12.61 3.62
N GLN A 40 -9.42 12.14 4.86
CA GLN A 40 -8.17 12.12 5.63
C GLN A 40 -7.26 11.02 5.08
N ARG A 41 -6.05 11.39 4.68
CA ARG A 41 -5.07 10.47 4.09
C ARG A 41 -3.98 10.08 5.09
N PHE A 42 -3.74 8.78 5.23
CA PHE A 42 -2.56 8.23 5.88
C PHE A 42 -1.63 7.65 4.83
N CYS A 43 -0.44 8.23 4.66
CA CYS A 43 0.60 7.71 3.77
C CYS A 43 1.60 6.86 4.55
N CYS A 44 1.58 5.55 4.36
CA CYS A 44 2.46 4.66 5.12
C CYS A 44 3.94 4.92 4.83
N ASP A 45 4.30 5.17 3.57
CA ASP A 45 5.69 5.49 3.21
C ASP A 45 6.19 6.78 3.90
N ASP A 46 5.37 7.83 3.98
CA ASP A 46 5.75 9.06 4.68
C ASP A 46 5.90 8.84 6.19
N LEU A 47 4.97 8.09 6.79
CA LEU A 47 5.01 7.77 8.23
C LEU A 47 6.18 6.86 8.60
N ILE A 48 6.55 5.90 7.74
CA ILE A 48 7.75 5.08 7.91
C ILE A 48 9.00 5.96 7.81
N ALA A 49 9.06 6.89 6.84
CA ALA A 49 10.19 7.80 6.70
C ALA A 49 10.39 8.65 7.95
N LEU A 50 9.30 9.16 8.54
CA LEU A 50 9.35 9.90 9.80
C LEU A 50 9.88 9.05 10.96
N LYS A 51 9.48 7.77 11.05
CA LYS A 51 9.97 6.86 12.09
C LYS A 51 11.43 6.47 11.93
N LEU A 52 11.90 6.29 10.69
CA LEU A 52 13.32 6.04 10.42
C LEU A 52 14.17 7.28 10.69
N GLY A 53 13.63 8.48 10.45
CA GLY A 53 14.18 9.74 10.95
C GLY A 53 15.66 9.92 10.63
N ALA A 54 16.51 9.90 11.66
CA ALA A 54 17.96 10.10 11.55
C ALA A 54 18.68 9.03 10.71
N GLU A 55 18.10 7.83 10.59
CA GLU A 55 18.65 6.73 9.78
C GLU A 55 18.65 7.07 8.28
N LEU A 56 17.74 7.95 7.85
CA LEU A 56 17.66 8.43 6.48
C LEU A 56 18.59 9.61 6.23
N ARG A 57 19.68 9.74 7.00
CA ARG A 57 20.72 10.74 6.78
C ARG A 57 22.02 10.08 6.37
N ARG A 58 22.64 10.63 5.33
CA ARG A 58 24.01 10.27 4.95
C ARG A 58 25.01 10.80 6.00
N PRO A 59 26.28 10.33 5.98
CA PRO A 59 27.31 10.84 6.87
C PRO A 59 27.54 12.35 6.79
N ASP A 60 27.23 12.98 5.65
CA ASP A 60 27.31 14.43 5.44
C ASP A 60 26.08 15.20 5.95
N GLY A 61 25.11 14.51 6.54
CA GLY A 61 23.87 15.07 7.08
C GLY A 61 22.73 15.24 6.07
N THR A 62 22.98 14.99 4.77
CA THR A 62 21.97 15.09 3.72
C THR A 62 20.93 13.97 3.83
N LEU A 63 19.68 14.27 3.46
CA LEU A 63 18.61 13.28 3.44
C LEU A 63 18.84 12.29 2.29
N MET A 64 18.75 10.99 2.59
CA MET A 64 18.75 9.91 1.59
C MET A 64 17.36 9.34 1.40
N GLY A 65 17.08 8.82 0.21
CA GLY A 65 15.81 8.16 -0.06
C GLY A 65 15.68 6.85 0.72
N MET A 66 14.46 6.48 1.10
CA MET A 66 14.22 5.24 1.84
C MET A 66 14.71 3.99 1.09
N GLY A 67 14.55 3.97 -0.24
CA GLY A 67 15.09 2.90 -1.08
C GLY A 67 16.62 2.85 -1.03
N GLU A 68 17.28 4.00 -1.20
CA GLU A 68 18.74 4.10 -1.09
C GLU A 68 19.25 3.63 0.27
N TRP A 69 18.54 3.97 1.35
CA TRP A 69 18.86 3.48 2.69
C TRP A 69 18.70 1.97 2.77
N MET A 70 17.58 1.42 2.29
CA MET A 70 17.32 -0.02 2.34
C MET A 70 18.37 -0.85 1.60
N GLY A 71 18.77 -0.42 0.41
CA GLY A 71 19.70 -1.15 -0.45
C GLY A 71 19.09 -2.40 -1.10
N PHE A 72 19.94 -3.22 -1.70
CA PHE A 72 19.57 -4.44 -2.41
C PHE A 72 19.76 -5.69 -1.55
N PRO A 73 19.06 -6.80 -1.85
CA PRO A 73 19.05 -7.98 -0.98
C PRO A 73 20.40 -8.70 -0.82
N TYR A 74 21.38 -8.36 -1.65
CA TYR A 74 22.76 -8.84 -1.58
C TYR A 74 23.71 -7.86 -0.87
N ASP A 75 23.24 -6.68 -0.44
CA ASP A 75 24.06 -5.71 0.26
C ASP A 75 24.28 -6.11 1.74
N PRO A 76 25.47 -5.86 2.34
CA PRO A 76 25.84 -6.37 3.67
C PRO A 76 24.88 -6.04 4.83
N HIS A 77 24.13 -4.95 4.75
CA HIS A 77 23.21 -4.50 5.82
C HIS A 77 21.73 -4.65 5.45
N TYR A 78 21.42 -5.24 4.28
CA TYR A 78 20.06 -5.30 3.80
C TYR A 78 19.11 -5.99 4.78
N ARG A 79 19.49 -7.15 5.32
CA ARG A 79 18.62 -7.94 6.22
C ARG A 79 18.24 -7.18 7.49
N GLU A 80 19.18 -6.44 8.06
CA GLU A 80 18.96 -5.61 9.22
C GLU A 80 17.99 -4.46 8.88
N ARG A 81 18.25 -3.74 7.78
CA ARG A 81 17.43 -2.61 7.33
C ARG A 81 16.04 -3.04 6.89
N GLU A 82 15.91 -4.18 6.23
CA GLU A 82 14.65 -4.83 5.88
C GLU A 82 13.82 -5.13 7.14
N SER A 83 14.45 -5.72 8.16
CA SER A 83 13.76 -6.04 9.43
C SER A 83 13.31 -4.77 10.14
N LYS A 84 14.15 -3.73 10.14
CA LYS A 84 13.84 -2.43 10.74
C LYS A 84 12.73 -1.70 9.99
N TYR A 85 12.77 -1.68 8.66
CA TYR A 85 11.68 -1.15 7.83
C TYR A 85 10.37 -1.86 8.17
N LEU A 86 10.37 -3.19 8.18
CA LEU A 86 9.14 -3.95 8.43
C LEU A 86 8.58 -3.67 9.82
N ALA A 87 9.44 -3.58 10.84
CA ALA A 87 9.03 -3.19 12.18
C ALA A 87 8.42 -1.77 12.22
N CYS A 88 8.99 -0.82 11.48
CA CYS A 88 8.40 0.52 11.32
C CYS A 88 7.04 0.46 10.60
N GLU A 89 6.92 -0.33 9.53
CA GLU A 89 5.67 -0.50 8.79
C GLU A 89 4.56 -1.09 9.67
N ILE A 90 4.87 -2.15 10.42
CA ILE A 90 3.99 -2.77 11.41
C ILE A 90 3.50 -1.71 12.41
N LYS A 91 4.44 -0.96 13.02
CA LYS A 91 4.10 0.07 14.00
C LYS A 91 3.26 1.20 13.43
N VAL A 92 3.53 1.63 12.18
CA VAL A 92 2.70 2.64 11.49
C VAL A 92 1.27 2.14 11.33
N LEU A 93 1.09 0.90 10.89
CA LEU A 93 -0.25 0.34 10.72
C LEU A 93 -0.95 0.13 12.05
N GLU A 94 -0.25 -0.28 13.11
CA GLU A 94 -0.82 -0.36 14.46
C GLU A 94 -1.38 0.99 14.91
N GLU A 95 -0.60 2.07 14.78
CA GLU A 95 -1.02 3.42 15.15
C GLU A 95 -2.20 3.92 14.30
N ILE A 96 -2.22 3.60 13.00
CA ILE A 96 -3.37 3.92 12.13
C ILE A 96 -4.60 3.12 12.54
N LEU A 97 -4.45 1.83 12.86
CA LEU A 97 -5.56 0.97 13.26
C LEU A 97 -6.15 1.41 14.60
N GLU A 98 -5.31 1.78 15.58
CA GLU A 98 -5.74 2.37 16.84
C GLU A 98 -6.55 3.67 16.61
N TYR A 99 -6.10 4.51 15.68
CA TYR A 99 -6.86 5.69 15.25
C TYR A 99 -8.21 5.30 14.65
N LEU A 100 -8.25 4.30 13.76
CA LEU A 100 -9.49 3.86 13.11
C LEU A 100 -10.49 3.21 14.07
N GLU A 101 -9.99 2.50 15.08
CA GLU A 101 -10.76 1.80 16.11
C GLU A 101 -11.37 2.77 17.15
N SER A 102 -10.90 4.01 17.20
CA SER A 102 -11.48 5.05 18.06
C SER A 102 -12.86 5.51 17.55
N ALA A 103 -13.85 5.49 18.45
CA ALA A 103 -15.21 5.99 18.19
C ALA A 103 -15.22 7.48 17.78
N GLU A 104 -14.20 8.25 18.17
CA GLU A 104 -14.06 9.67 17.84
C GLU A 104 -13.85 9.94 16.34
N HIS A 105 -13.61 8.90 15.54
CA HIS A 105 -13.26 9.03 14.12
C HIS A 105 -14.21 8.22 13.21
N GLU A 106 -15.33 7.74 13.72
CA GLU A 106 -16.36 7.00 12.96
C GLU A 106 -17.01 7.84 11.86
N ASP A 107 -17.03 9.16 12.02
CA ASP A 107 -17.64 10.13 11.10
C ASP A 107 -16.67 10.66 10.03
N LYS A 108 -15.46 10.11 9.90
CA LYS A 108 -14.45 10.58 8.93
C LYS A 108 -14.31 9.65 7.73
N ASN A 109 -14.27 10.25 6.54
CA ASN A 109 -13.80 9.56 5.33
C ASN A 109 -12.27 9.42 5.40
N ILE A 110 -11.75 8.21 5.31
CA ILE A 110 -10.33 7.92 5.51
C ILE A 110 -9.80 7.06 4.36
N VAL A 111 -8.60 7.38 3.90
CA VAL A 111 -7.84 6.55 2.97
C VAL A 111 -6.45 6.25 3.53
N VAL A 112 -6.14 4.96 3.64
CA VAL A 112 -4.81 4.45 3.98
C VAL A 112 -4.09 4.07 2.69
N ASP A 113 -3.06 4.82 2.34
CA ASP A 113 -2.12 4.51 1.27
C ASP A 113 -1.05 3.58 1.82
N THR A 114 -1.29 2.27 1.66
CA THR A 114 -0.39 1.24 2.17
C THR A 114 0.87 1.12 1.31
N THR A 115 1.93 0.53 1.86
CA THR A 115 3.14 0.25 1.08
C THR A 115 2.92 -0.92 0.11
N GLY A 116 3.89 -1.18 -0.76
CA GLY A 116 3.92 -2.42 -1.56
C GLY A 116 4.35 -3.67 -0.76
N SER A 117 4.71 -3.55 0.51
CA SER A 117 5.09 -4.66 1.39
C SER A 117 4.08 -4.98 2.49
N VAL A 118 2.94 -4.29 2.52
CA VAL A 118 1.90 -4.46 3.55
C VAL A 118 1.49 -5.91 3.80
N ILE A 119 1.53 -6.76 2.77
CA ILE A 119 1.22 -8.21 2.89
C ILE A 119 2.20 -9.00 3.76
N TYR A 120 3.31 -8.40 4.20
CA TYR A 120 4.29 -8.99 5.11
C TYR A 120 4.14 -8.54 6.56
N THR A 121 3.18 -7.66 6.87
CA THR A 121 2.97 -7.10 8.22
C THR A 121 2.34 -8.10 9.20
N GLY A 122 1.88 -9.25 8.69
CA GLY A 122 1.29 -10.32 9.48
C GLY A 122 -0.23 -10.36 9.40
N GLU A 123 -0.79 -11.55 9.58
CA GLU A 123 -2.23 -11.82 9.43
C GLU A 123 -3.07 -10.96 10.38
N THR A 124 -2.65 -10.80 11.64
CA THR A 124 -3.36 -9.99 12.63
C THR A 124 -3.56 -8.54 12.18
N ILE A 125 -2.54 -7.91 11.61
CA ILE A 125 -2.65 -6.52 11.10
C ILE A 125 -3.53 -6.47 9.86
N LEU A 126 -3.39 -7.43 8.95
CA LEU A 126 -4.18 -7.48 7.72
C LEU A 126 -5.67 -7.70 8.01
N GLU A 127 -6.02 -8.56 8.97
CA GLU A 127 -7.40 -8.79 9.38
C GLU A 127 -8.01 -7.59 10.11
N ARG A 128 -7.23 -6.90 10.96
CA ARG A 128 -7.65 -5.62 11.54
C ARG A 128 -7.91 -4.58 10.46
N LEU A 129 -7.02 -4.47 9.47
CA LEU A 129 -7.18 -3.56 8.34
C LEU A 129 -8.43 -3.87 7.51
N ARG A 130 -8.72 -5.16 7.29
CA ARG A 130 -9.93 -5.65 6.61
C ARG A 130 -11.20 -5.36 7.40
N THR A 131 -11.14 -5.42 8.72
CA THR A 131 -12.28 -5.12 9.60
C THR A 131 -12.57 -3.62 9.64
N GLN A 132 -11.52 -2.79 9.71
CA GLN A 132 -11.66 -1.34 9.88
C GLN A 132 -11.83 -0.57 8.57
N THR A 133 -11.45 -1.17 7.43
CA THR A 133 -11.47 -0.51 6.11
C THR A 133 -11.93 -1.44 5.01
N THR A 134 -12.42 -0.87 3.91
CA THR A 134 -12.54 -1.62 2.65
C THR A 134 -11.17 -1.67 1.99
N ILE A 135 -10.55 -2.85 1.94
CA ILE A 135 -9.30 -3.05 1.20
C ILE A 135 -9.60 -3.06 -0.30
N VAL A 136 -9.03 -2.10 -1.02
CA VAL A 136 -9.15 -1.93 -2.47
C VAL A 136 -7.83 -2.31 -3.12
N HIS A 137 -7.83 -3.40 -3.87
CA HIS A 137 -6.68 -3.80 -4.68
C HIS A 137 -6.69 -3.08 -6.03
N LEU A 138 -5.65 -2.29 -6.26
CA LEU A 138 -5.38 -1.65 -7.54
C LEU A 138 -4.59 -2.63 -8.43
N SER A 139 -5.30 -3.63 -8.97
CA SER A 139 -4.70 -4.75 -9.69
C SER A 139 -3.94 -4.33 -10.93
N THR A 140 -2.95 -5.13 -11.31
CA THR A 140 -2.16 -4.96 -12.53
C THR A 140 -2.27 -6.22 -13.35
N PRO A 141 -2.86 -6.18 -14.56
CA PRO A 141 -2.99 -7.37 -15.39
C PRO A 141 -1.62 -7.84 -15.92
N PRO A 142 -1.49 -9.10 -16.39
CA PRO A 142 -0.21 -9.69 -16.76
C PRO A 142 0.65 -8.86 -17.71
N GLU A 143 0.04 -8.23 -18.71
CA GLU A 143 0.71 -7.36 -19.68
C GLU A 143 1.29 -6.09 -19.05
N VAL A 144 0.69 -5.58 -17.98
CA VAL A 144 1.21 -4.45 -17.19
C VAL A 144 2.30 -4.95 -16.25
N GLN A 145 2.14 -6.12 -15.64
CA GLN A 145 3.18 -6.74 -14.81
C GLN A 145 4.46 -7.01 -15.61
N GLU A 146 4.33 -7.43 -16.87
CA GLU A 146 5.47 -7.60 -17.78
C GLU A 146 6.18 -6.27 -18.08
N GLN A 147 5.43 -5.17 -18.24
CA GLN A 147 6.04 -3.84 -18.37
C GLN A 147 6.76 -3.43 -17.08
N MET A 148 6.16 -3.68 -15.91
CA MET A 148 6.78 -3.43 -14.61
C MET A 148 8.03 -4.28 -14.40
N PHE A 149 8.01 -5.53 -14.85
CA PHE A 149 9.15 -6.44 -14.88
C PHE A 149 10.30 -5.87 -15.70
N ARG A 150 10.04 -5.51 -16.96
CA ARG A 150 11.06 -4.93 -17.85
C ARG A 150 11.63 -3.63 -17.30
N ALA A 151 10.77 -2.75 -16.77
CA ALA A 151 11.19 -1.50 -16.16
C ALA A 151 12.12 -1.73 -14.96
N TYR A 152 11.78 -2.70 -14.11
CA TYR A 152 12.61 -3.07 -12.96
C TYR A 152 13.95 -3.68 -13.37
N VAL A 153 13.97 -4.60 -14.33
CA VAL A 153 15.22 -5.19 -14.83
C VAL A 153 16.13 -4.13 -15.45
N ALA A 154 15.56 -3.18 -16.18
CA ALA A 154 16.32 -2.08 -16.79
C ALA A 154 16.86 -1.08 -15.76
N ARG A 155 16.12 -0.84 -14.67
CA ARG A 155 16.51 0.07 -13.59
C ARG A 155 15.99 -0.47 -12.26
N PRO A 156 16.75 -1.36 -11.60
CA PRO A 156 16.29 -2.00 -10.39
C PRO A 156 16.21 -0.99 -9.26
N THR A 157 15.14 -1.11 -8.46
CA THR A 157 14.95 -0.32 -7.25
C THR A 157 15.00 -1.22 -6.01
N PRO A 158 15.48 -0.70 -4.88
CA PRO A 158 15.36 -1.37 -3.59
C PRO A 158 13.90 -1.70 -3.24
N LEU A 159 13.68 -2.92 -2.77
CA LEU A 159 12.37 -3.45 -2.38
C LEU A 159 12.53 -4.29 -1.12
N LEU A 160 11.43 -4.47 -0.39
CA LEU A 160 11.34 -5.45 0.67
C LEU A 160 11.13 -6.85 0.06
N TRP A 161 12.07 -7.76 0.26
CA TRP A 161 12.13 -9.07 -0.42
C TRP A 161 11.67 -10.23 0.47
N ARG A 162 11.78 -10.10 1.80
CA ARG A 162 11.66 -11.20 2.77
C ARG A 162 12.44 -12.42 2.29
N ASP A 163 11.78 -13.57 2.28
CA ASP A 163 12.34 -14.86 1.89
C ASP A 163 12.21 -15.11 0.37
N LEU A 164 11.88 -14.09 -0.43
CA LEU A 164 11.70 -14.22 -1.88
C LEU A 164 12.97 -13.94 -2.69
N PHE A 165 14.00 -13.38 -2.07
CA PHE A 165 15.32 -13.31 -2.68
C PHE A 165 16.16 -14.51 -2.22
N ASP A 166 16.62 -15.27 -3.19
CA ASP A 166 17.55 -16.38 -3.01
C ASP A 166 18.47 -16.41 -4.22
N ARG A 167 19.78 -16.29 -4.01
CA ARG A 167 20.79 -16.32 -5.07
C ARG A 167 21.33 -17.72 -5.21
N LYS A 168 21.21 -18.31 -6.39
CA LYS A 168 21.80 -19.62 -6.67
C LYS A 168 23.31 -19.51 -6.84
N PRO A 169 24.10 -20.57 -6.55
CA PRO A 169 25.55 -20.54 -6.64
C PRO A 169 26.10 -20.09 -8.01
N SER A 170 25.38 -20.37 -9.10
CA SER A 170 25.79 -20.04 -10.47
C SER A 170 25.29 -18.67 -10.96
N GLU A 171 24.51 -17.94 -10.17
CA GLU A 171 23.90 -16.68 -10.60
C GLU A 171 24.75 -15.47 -10.18
N THR A 172 24.75 -14.44 -11.02
CA THR A 172 25.12 -13.09 -10.60
C THR A 172 23.98 -12.45 -9.80
N ASP A 173 24.27 -11.39 -9.06
CA ASP A 173 23.27 -10.66 -8.29
C ASP A 173 22.13 -10.13 -9.19
N ALA A 174 22.47 -9.63 -10.38
CA ALA A 174 21.49 -9.16 -11.36
C ALA A 174 20.59 -10.29 -11.90
N GLN A 175 21.15 -11.48 -12.14
CA GLN A 175 20.39 -12.65 -12.59
C GLN A 175 19.44 -13.14 -11.49
N ALA A 176 19.93 -13.25 -10.25
CA ALA A 176 19.13 -13.63 -9.10
C ALA A 176 18.00 -12.62 -8.86
N LEU A 177 18.30 -11.33 -8.88
CA LEU A 177 17.33 -10.25 -8.71
C LEU A 177 16.24 -10.27 -9.78
N THR A 178 16.62 -10.46 -11.05
CA THR A 178 15.67 -10.61 -12.17
C THR A 178 14.73 -11.80 -11.96
N ARG A 179 15.28 -12.99 -11.68
CA ARG A 179 14.48 -14.21 -11.46
C ARG A 179 13.55 -14.06 -10.25
N CYS A 180 14.08 -13.59 -9.13
CA CYS A 180 13.32 -13.42 -7.91
C CYS A 180 12.23 -12.36 -8.06
N TYR A 181 12.45 -11.29 -8.85
CA TYR A 181 11.45 -10.24 -9.03
C TYR A 181 10.17 -10.75 -9.68
N ALA A 182 10.27 -11.63 -10.67
CA ALA A 182 9.11 -12.25 -11.31
C ALA A 182 8.26 -13.04 -10.30
N ASN A 183 8.91 -13.77 -9.39
CA ASN A 183 8.24 -14.49 -8.29
C ASN A 183 7.61 -13.50 -7.30
N LEU A 184 8.32 -12.44 -6.93
CA LEU A 184 7.82 -11.40 -6.03
C LEU A 184 6.55 -10.73 -6.57
N LEU A 185 6.54 -10.33 -7.85
CA LEU A 185 5.36 -9.75 -8.52
C LEU A 185 4.15 -10.70 -8.42
N THR A 186 4.35 -11.95 -8.84
CA THR A 186 3.28 -12.96 -8.87
C THR A 186 2.75 -13.25 -7.47
N ARG A 187 3.64 -13.42 -6.48
CA ARG A 187 3.25 -13.75 -5.11
C ARG A 187 2.51 -12.59 -4.43
N ARG A 188 3.01 -11.36 -4.61
CA ARG A 188 2.35 -10.17 -4.05
C ARG A 188 0.98 -9.96 -4.68
N GLU A 189 0.84 -10.08 -5.99
CA GLU A 189 -0.46 -9.90 -6.65
C GLU A 189 -1.50 -10.90 -6.14
N LYS A 190 -1.12 -12.17 -5.96
CA LYS A 190 -2.00 -13.19 -5.35
C LYS A 190 -2.40 -12.83 -3.92
N LEU A 191 -1.46 -12.36 -3.10
CA LEU A 191 -1.74 -11.96 -1.72
C LEU A 191 -2.64 -10.73 -1.67
N TYR A 192 -2.41 -9.73 -2.51
CA TYR A 192 -3.29 -8.56 -2.59
C TYR A 192 -4.73 -8.95 -2.93
N ALA A 193 -4.91 -9.81 -3.93
CA ALA A 193 -6.22 -10.29 -4.32
C ALA A 193 -6.91 -11.09 -3.20
N ALA A 194 -6.16 -11.86 -2.41
CA ALA A 194 -6.70 -12.65 -1.31
C ALA A 194 -7.25 -11.80 -0.13
N TYR A 195 -6.63 -10.65 0.14
CA TYR A 195 -7.07 -9.75 1.22
C TYR A 195 -8.04 -8.66 0.76
N ALA A 196 -8.15 -8.42 -0.54
CA ALA A 196 -9.00 -7.36 -1.07
C ALA A 196 -10.49 -7.67 -0.94
N ALA A 197 -11.26 -6.67 -0.51
CA ALA A 197 -12.71 -6.70 -0.62
C ALA A 197 -13.17 -6.28 -2.03
N VAL A 198 -12.43 -5.38 -2.68
CA VAL A 198 -12.76 -4.85 -4.01
C VAL A 198 -11.51 -4.78 -4.87
N GLU A 199 -11.64 -5.17 -6.13
CA GLU A 199 -10.62 -4.93 -7.16
C GLU A 199 -11.03 -3.79 -8.11
N ILE A 200 -10.10 -2.89 -8.40
CA ILE A 200 -10.22 -1.89 -9.46
C ILE A 200 -9.06 -2.05 -10.44
N GLY A 201 -9.36 -2.53 -11.65
CA GLY A 201 -8.38 -2.87 -12.68
C GLY A 201 -7.59 -1.69 -13.26
N TYR A 202 -6.38 -1.97 -13.75
CA TYR A 202 -5.41 -0.97 -14.23
C TYR A 202 -5.96 -0.08 -15.33
N PHE A 203 -6.56 -0.67 -16.37
CA PHE A 203 -7.09 0.11 -17.47
C PHE A 203 -8.29 0.95 -17.05
N ARG A 204 -9.20 0.37 -16.24
CA ARG A 204 -10.41 1.06 -15.78
C ARG A 204 -10.05 2.35 -15.05
N ARG A 205 -9.17 2.28 -14.05
CA ARG A 205 -8.74 3.45 -13.28
C ARG A 205 -7.83 4.43 -14.03
N ARG A 206 -7.49 4.14 -15.29
CA ARG A 206 -6.71 5.04 -16.16
C ARG A 206 -7.51 5.51 -17.37
N GLN A 207 -8.79 5.16 -17.46
CA GLN A 207 -9.67 5.69 -18.48
C GLN A 207 -9.74 7.21 -18.36
N LYS A 208 -9.73 7.89 -19.51
CA LYS A 208 -9.84 9.34 -19.55
C LYS A 208 -11.17 9.76 -18.91
N GLY A 209 -11.09 10.67 -17.94
CA GLY A 209 -12.26 11.13 -17.21
C GLY A 209 -12.67 10.26 -16.03
N PHE A 210 -11.93 9.18 -15.71
CA PHE A 210 -12.25 8.38 -14.54
C PHE A 210 -12.07 9.18 -13.24
N THR A 211 -13.13 9.37 -12.46
CA THR A 211 -13.14 10.28 -11.29
C THR A 211 -13.13 9.56 -9.93
N VAL A 212 -12.98 10.34 -8.85
CA VAL A 212 -13.11 9.84 -7.48
C VAL A 212 -14.52 9.33 -7.22
N GLU A 213 -15.55 10.02 -7.71
CA GLU A 213 -16.95 9.63 -7.56
C GLU A 213 -17.24 8.28 -8.23
N GLU A 214 -16.67 8.06 -9.42
CA GLU A 214 -16.78 6.78 -10.12
C GLU A 214 -16.05 5.67 -9.37
N MET A 215 -14.84 5.93 -8.87
CA MET A 215 -14.10 4.99 -8.02
C MET A 215 -14.91 4.59 -6.78
N LEU A 216 -15.48 5.58 -6.06
CA LEU A 216 -16.29 5.35 -4.87
C LEU A 216 -17.59 4.60 -5.19
N SER A 217 -18.22 4.91 -6.33
CA SER A 217 -19.40 4.20 -6.82
C SER A 217 -19.11 2.72 -7.08
N GLU A 218 -18.00 2.42 -7.75
CA GLU A 218 -17.56 1.04 -7.99
C GLU A 218 -17.23 0.29 -6.70
N ILE A 219 -16.59 0.94 -5.73
CA ILE A 219 -16.31 0.33 -4.43
C ILE A 219 -17.62 -0.01 -3.72
N ARG A 220 -18.59 0.91 -3.70
CA ARG A 220 -19.90 0.67 -3.06
C ARG A 220 -20.69 -0.44 -3.74
N SER A 221 -20.66 -0.53 -5.07
CA SER A 221 -21.42 -1.55 -5.80
C SER A 221 -20.85 -2.95 -5.61
N LYS A 222 -19.53 -3.07 -5.49
CA LYS A 222 -18.82 -4.35 -5.31
C LYS A 222 -18.74 -4.83 -3.85
N ARG A 223 -19.09 -3.98 -2.87
CA ARG A 223 -19.19 -4.35 -1.45
C ARG A 223 -20.49 -5.11 -1.10
N ARG A 224 -21.48 -5.13 -2.00
CA ARG A 224 -22.79 -5.77 -1.79
C ARG A 224 -22.75 -7.26 -2.06
#